data_AF-A0A7X6BL90-F1
#
_entry.id   AF-A0A7X6BL90-F1
#
_cell.length_a   1.000
_cell.length_b   1.000
_cell.length_c   1.000
_cell.angle_alpha   90.00
_cell.angle_beta   90.00
_cell.angle_gamma   90.00
#
_symmetry.space_group_name_H-M   'P 1'
#
loop_
_entity.id
_entity.type
_entity.pdbx_description
1 polymer ?
#
loop_
_entity_poly.entity_id
_entity_poly.type
_entity_poly.pdbx_seq_one_letter_code
_entity_poly.pdbx_strand_id
1 'polypeptide(L)' 'MIGVEKKIFRLSSSVLNRTFKQEKSIFCSMVLRLMDTENYANNYCDSLSLVLELFPEIDREKLEKELDKYV' A
#
# COMPACT_ATOMS: atom_id res chain seq x y z
N MET A 1 -23.93 -1.21 -6.05
CA MET A 1 -23.03 -0.05 -6.17
C MET A 1 -21.54 -0.45 -6.13
N ILE A 2 -21.16 -1.63 -6.65
CA ILE A 2 -19.82 -2.24 -6.45
C ILE A 2 -18.84 -1.91 -7.61
N GLY A 3 -19.34 -1.40 -8.74
CA GLY A 3 -18.55 -1.20 -9.97
C GLY A 3 -17.77 0.12 -10.03
N VAL A 4 -18.20 1.15 -9.28
CA VAL A 4 -17.55 2.48 -9.28
C VAL A 4 -16.30 2.49 -8.42
N GLU A 5 -16.30 1.79 -7.29
CA GLU A 5 -15.14 1.69 -6.38
C GLU A 5 -13.96 1.02 -7.07
N LYS A 6 -14.19 -0.12 -7.75
CA LYS A 6 -13.14 -0.79 -8.54
C LYS A 6 -12.57 0.11 -9.64
N LYS A 7 -13.39 0.96 -10.25
CA LYS A 7 -12.97 1.86 -11.34
C LYS A 7 -12.18 3.06 -10.81
N ILE A 8 -12.60 3.61 -9.68
CA ILE A 8 -11.86 4.63 -8.93
C ILE A 8 -10.52 4.05 -8.48
N PHE A 9 -10.51 2.84 -7.93
CA PHE A 9 -9.30 2.18 -7.47
C PHE A 9 -8.29 1.98 -8.59
N ARG A 10 -8.71 1.45 -9.74
CA ARG A 10 -7.84 1.31 -10.93
C ARG A 10 -7.32 2.65 -11.44
N LEU A 11 -8.13 3.72 -11.37
CA LEU A 11 -7.70 5.06 -11.74
C LEU A 11 -6.64 5.57 -10.76
N SER A 12 -6.90 5.45 -9.45
CA SER A 12 -5.98 5.83 -8.37
C SER A 12 -4.66 5.07 -8.48
N SER A 13 -4.71 3.76 -8.73
CA SER A 13 -3.50 2.97 -8.95
C SER A 13 -2.73 3.46 -10.17
N SER A 14 -3.39 3.77 -11.29
CA SER A 14 -2.72 4.22 -12.52
C SER A 14 -2.10 5.61 -12.39
N VAL A 15 -2.79 6.52 -11.69
CA VAL A 15 -2.30 7.88 -11.40
C VAL A 15 -1.12 7.83 -10.43
N LEU A 16 -1.23 7.03 -9.37
CA LEU A 16 -0.16 6.89 -8.39
C LEU A 16 1.07 6.17 -8.98
N ASN A 17 0.87 5.21 -9.89
CA ASN A 17 1.95 4.58 -10.67
C ASN A 17 2.66 5.54 -11.63
N ARG A 18 1.98 6.55 -12.15
CA ARG A 18 2.62 7.57 -13.01
C ARG A 18 3.41 8.60 -12.21
N THR A 19 3.01 8.85 -10.97
CA THR A 19 3.60 9.92 -10.14
C THR A 19 4.87 9.44 -9.43
N PHE A 20 4.96 8.14 -9.12
CA PHE A 20 6.19 7.50 -8.68
C PHE A 20 6.85 6.81 -9.89
N LYS A 21 8.08 7.16 -10.25
CA LYS A 21 8.95 6.29 -11.07
C LYS A 21 9.25 5.04 -10.21
N GLN A 22 8.49 3.94 -10.33
CA GLN A 22 8.46 2.93 -9.26
C GLN A 22 9.58 1.88 -9.32
N GLU A 23 10.57 2.01 -8.41
CA GLU A 23 11.26 0.87 -7.79
C GLU A 23 10.37 0.18 -6.73
N LYS A 24 9.39 0.92 -6.17
CA LYS A 24 8.48 0.50 -5.08
C LYS A 24 7.04 0.47 -5.55
N SER A 25 6.30 -0.58 -5.22
CA SER A 25 4.86 -0.65 -5.43
C SER A 25 4.13 0.42 -4.62
N ILE A 26 2.93 0.75 -5.08
CA ILE A 26 1.98 1.64 -4.40
C ILE A 26 1.74 1.18 -2.97
N PHE A 27 1.50 -0.12 -2.78
CA PHE A 27 1.16 -0.68 -1.48
C PHE A 27 2.35 -0.66 -0.53
N CYS A 28 3.56 -0.96 -1.02
CA CYS A 28 4.79 -0.77 -0.27
C CYS A 28 4.95 0.69 0.18
N SER A 29 4.74 1.63 -0.73
CA SER A 29 4.81 3.06 -0.41
C SER A 29 3.75 3.50 0.62
N MET A 30 2.55 2.91 0.59
CA MET A 30 1.51 3.18 1.58
C MET A 30 1.89 2.70 2.98
N VAL A 31 2.41 1.48 3.13
CA VAL A 31 2.84 0.96 4.43
C VAL A 31 3.98 1.81 5.01
N LEU A 32 4.99 2.14 4.20
CA LEU A 32 6.10 3.01 4.66
C LEU A 32 5.60 4.40 5.09
N ARG A 33 4.68 4.99 4.33
CA ARG A 33 4.08 6.29 4.69
C ARG A 33 3.21 6.23 5.94
N LEU A 34 2.53 5.11 6.19
CA LEU A 34 1.78 4.90 7.43
C LEU A 34 2.73 4.84 8.62
N MET A 35 3.83 4.08 8.50
CA MET A 35 4.87 4.00 9.53
C MET A 35 5.48 5.37 9.88
N ASP A 36 5.64 6.26 8.90
CA ASP A 36 6.12 7.63 9.10
C ASP A 36 5.15 8.54 9.87
N THR A 37 3.88 8.14 10.05
CA THR A 37 2.89 8.96 10.77
C THR A 37 2.99 8.79 12.28
N GLU A 38 2.63 9.83 13.03
CA GLU A 38 2.61 9.78 14.51
C GLU A 38 1.63 8.73 15.06
N ASN A 39 0.56 8.41 14.31
CA ASN A 39 -0.45 7.43 14.71
C ASN A 39 0.08 5.99 14.72
N TYR A 40 0.98 5.66 13.80
CA TYR A 40 1.57 4.33 13.70
C TYR A 40 2.98 4.29 14.29
N ALA A 41 3.72 5.41 14.32
CA ALA A 41 5.01 5.56 14.99
C ALA A 41 6.00 4.42 14.70
N ASN A 42 6.28 4.14 13.42
CA ASN A 42 7.08 3.01 12.95
C ASN A 42 6.52 1.61 13.25
N ASN A 43 5.25 1.48 13.64
CA ASN A 43 4.60 0.19 13.81
C ASN A 43 4.29 -0.44 12.44
N TYR A 44 5.21 -1.29 12.02
CA TYR A 44 5.11 -2.07 10.79
C TYR A 44 3.87 -2.97 10.76
N CYS A 45 3.62 -3.72 11.83
CA CYS A 45 2.54 -4.70 11.89
C CYS A 45 1.17 -4.04 11.70
N ASP A 46 0.91 -2.94 12.40
CA ASP A 46 -0.37 -2.24 12.32
C ASP A 46 -0.53 -1.53 10.96
N SER A 47 0.55 -0.96 10.43
CA SER A 47 0.56 -0.31 9.13
C SER A 47 0.28 -1.30 7.99
N LEU A 48 0.92 -2.47 8.04
CA LEU A 48 0.71 -3.57 7.10
C LEU A 48 -0.71 -4.13 7.23
N SER A 49 -1.19 -4.35 8.45
CA SER A 49 -2.54 -4.87 8.70
C SER A 49 -3.60 -3.95 8.10
N LEU A 50 -3.48 -2.63 8.29
CA LEU A 50 -4.42 -1.68 7.69
C LEU A 50 -4.44 -1.77 6.16
N VAL A 51 -3.27 -1.85 5.51
CA VAL A 51 -3.21 -1.93 4.03
C VAL A 51 -3.84 -3.23 3.52
N LEU A 52 -3.63 -4.35 4.22
CA LEU A 52 -4.24 -5.64 3.87
C LEU A 52 -5.75 -5.67 4.14
N GLU A 53 -6.23 -5.01 5.19
CA GLU A 53 -7.66 -4.86 5.48
C GLU A 53 -8.37 -4.02 4.43
N LEU A 54 -7.74 -2.91 4.00
CA LEU A 54 -8.27 -2.05 2.95
C LEU A 54 -8.26 -2.73 1.58
N PHE A 55 -7.25 -3.57 1.33
CA PHE A 55 -7.03 -4.25 0.05
C PHE A 55 -6.76 -5.74 0.25
N PRO A 56 -7.80 -6.54 0.56
CA PRO A 56 -7.65 -7.98 0.80
C PRO A 56 -7.26 -8.78 -0.46
N GLU A 57 -7.26 -8.14 -1.63
CA GLU A 57 -6.81 -8.71 -2.90
C GLU A 57 -5.27 -8.70 -3.06
N ILE A 58 -4.54 -8.04 -2.16
CA ILE A 58 -3.08 -8.00 -2.19
C ILE A 58 -2.50 -9.32 -1.67
N ASP A 59 -1.51 -9.83 -2.38
CA ASP A 59 -0.65 -10.91 -1.88
C ASP A 59 0.27 -10.37 -0.78
N ARG A 60 -0.05 -10.76 0.46
CA ARG A 60 0.70 -10.40 1.66
C ARG A 60 2.17 -10.76 1.55
N GLU A 61 2.49 -11.98 1.11
CA GLU A 61 3.87 -12.47 1.09
C GLU A 61 4.72 -11.67 0.09
N LYS A 62 4.11 -11.31 -1.05
CA LYS A 62 4.74 -10.45 -2.05
C LYS A 62 4.99 -9.04 -1.52
N LEU A 63 4.04 -8.48 -0.78
CA LEU A 63 4.16 -7.15 -0.19
C LEU A 63 5.22 -7.13 0.93
N GLU A 64 5.23 -8.12 1.82
CA GLU A 64 6.23 -8.26 2.88
C GLU A 64 7.64 -8.40 2.30
N LYS A 65 7.85 -9.24 1.27
CA LYS A 65 9.14 -9.36 0.55
C LYS A 65 9.62 -8.06 -0.09
N GLU A 66 8.69 -7.21 -0.49
CA GLU A 66 9.04 -5.90 -1.04
C GLU A 66 9.42 -4.91 0.06
N LEU A 67 8.70 -4.94 1.18
CA LEU A 67 8.96 -4.09 2.35
C LEU A 67 10.28 -4.42 3.04
N ASP A 68 10.71 -5.68 3.05
CA ASP A 68 11.99 -6.17 3.59
C ASP A 68 13.23 -5.49 2.96
N LYS A 69 13.07 -4.84 1.80
CA LYS A 69 14.15 -4.06 1.17
C LYS A 69 14.33 -2.67 1.79
N TYR A 70 13.40 -2.23 2.62
CA TYR A 70 13.28 -0.84 3.07
C TYR A 70 13.13 -0.67 4.59
N VAL A 71 12.74 -1.72 5.30
CA VAL A 71 12.63 -1.79 6.77
C VAL A 71 13.77 -2.67 7.28
#